data_AF-A0A1M7S085-F1
#
_entry.id   AF-A0A1M7S085-F1
#
_cell.length_a   1.000
_cell.length_b   1.000
_cell.length_c   1.000
_cell.angle_alpha   90.00
_cell.angle_beta   90.00
_cell.angle_gamma   90.00
#
_symmetry.space_group_name_H-M   'P 1'
#
loop_
_entity.id
_entity.type
_entity.pdbx_description
1 polymer ?
#
loop_
_entity_poly.entity_id
_entity_poly.type
_entity_poly.pdbx_seq_one_letter_code
_entity_poly.pdbx_strand_id
1 'polypeptide(L)'
;MKKNPIKMPFKKVLKSLDDSNIKYTQERNKDQTGTIIRLKTKKISSVTITTYDNGTLLIQSKNTTAYNFVKDCLLYSNKGLLS
;
A
#
# COMPACT_ATOMS: atom_id res chain seq x y z
N MET A 1 9.53 -0.66 -18.22
CA MET A 1 9.85 -0.17 -16.86
C MET A 1 9.82 -1.37 -15.90
N LYS A 2 10.94 -1.73 -15.27
CA LYS A 2 10.97 -2.77 -14.22
C LYS A 2 10.18 -2.25 -13.01
N LYS A 3 8.98 -2.79 -12.77
CA LYS A 3 8.24 -2.54 -11.53
C LYS A 3 8.90 -3.38 -10.44
N ASN A 4 9.88 -2.81 -9.74
CA ASN A 4 10.49 -3.49 -8.61
C ASN A 4 9.41 -3.73 -7.52
N PRO A 5 9.18 -4.97 -7.09
CA PRO A 5 8.23 -5.25 -6.03
C PRO A 5 8.69 -4.58 -4.74
N ILE A 6 7.79 -3.85 -4.08
CA ILE A 6 8.08 -3.28 -2.77
C ILE A 6 7.98 -4.42 -1.76
N LYS A 7 9.07 -4.69 -1.03
CA LYS A 7 9.04 -5.61 0.11
C LYS A 7 8.78 -4.83 1.38
N MET A 8 7.63 -5.04 1.99
CA MET A 8 7.30 -4.45 3.28
C MET A 8 6.31 -5.34 4.04
N PRO A 9 6.56 -5.64 5.34
CA PRO A 9 5.62 -6.39 6.16
C PRO A 9 4.26 -5.71 6.24
N PHE A 10 3.19 -6.50 6.23
CA PHE A 10 1.80 -6.01 6.32
C PHE A 10 1.57 -5.04 7.48
N LYS A 11 2.15 -5.30 8.67
CA LYS A 11 2.05 -4.41 9.83
C LYS A 11 2.60 -3.00 9.56
N LYS A 12 3.70 -2.89 8.81
CA LYS A 12 4.28 -1.59 8.43
C LYS A 12 3.40 -0.86 7.41
N VAL A 13 2.70 -1.60 6.55
CA VAL A 13 1.74 -1.02 5.58
C VAL A 13 0.63 -0.32 6.32
N LEU A 14 -0.03 -1.02 7.25
CA LEU A 14 -1.12 -0.43 8.03
C LEU A 14 -0.65 0.81 8.79
N LYS A 15 0.48 0.71 9.50
CA LYS A 15 1.06 1.85 10.21
C LYS A 15 1.29 3.07 9.31
N SER A 16 1.82 2.86 8.09
CA SER A 16 2.06 3.95 7.13
C SER A 16 0.77 4.66 6.73
N LEU A 17 -0.30 3.89 6.55
CA LEU A 17 -1.61 4.40 6.15
C LEU A 17 -2.29 5.14 7.31
N ASP A 18 -2.16 4.62 8.53
CA ASP A 18 -2.66 5.23 9.76
C ASP A 18 -1.94 6.56 10.06
N ASP A 19 -0.60 6.57 10.01
CA ASP A 19 0.21 7.79 10.20
C ASP A 19 -0.14 8.87 9.15
N SER A 20 -0.54 8.44 7.95
CA SER A 20 -0.96 9.34 6.86
C SER A 20 -2.44 9.75 6.93
N ASN A 21 -3.18 9.31 7.96
CA ASN A 21 -4.62 9.52 8.14
C ASN A 21 -5.45 9.10 6.91
N ILE A 22 -5.04 8.02 6.25
CA ILE A 22 -5.72 7.50 5.06
C ILE A 22 -6.75 6.46 5.48
N LYS A 23 -8.02 6.68 5.10
CA LYS A 23 -9.06 5.69 5.29
C LYS A 23 -8.91 4.53 4.30
N TYR A 24 -8.92 3.31 4.82
CA TYR A 24 -8.86 2.10 4.03
C TYR A 24 -9.82 1.03 4.54
N THR A 25 -10.15 0.09 3.66
CA THR A 25 -10.81 -1.17 4.01
C THR A 25 -9.88 -2.32 3.71
N GLN A 26 -9.87 -3.35 4.55
CA GLN A 26 -9.07 -4.56 4.36
C GLN A 26 -9.97 -5.77 4.14
N GLU A 27 -9.57 -6.64 3.23
CA GLU A 27 -10.19 -7.95 3.02
C GLU A 27 -9.10 -9.02 2.82
N ARG A 28 -9.32 -10.21 3.37
CA ARG A 28 -8.42 -11.33 3.10
C ARG A 28 -8.67 -11.82 1.68
N ASN A 29 -7.60 -11.95 0.90
CA ASN A 29 -7.72 -12.57 -0.40
C ASN A 29 -7.87 -14.09 -0.18
N LYS A 30 -9.02 -14.65 -0.58
CA LYS A 30 -9.32 -16.08 -0.39
C LYS A 30 -8.59 -16.97 -1.39
N ASP A 31 -8.20 -16.41 -2.54
CA ASP A 31 -7.64 -17.15 -3.68
C ASP A 31 -6.13 -16.95 -3.82
N GLN A 32 -5.57 -15.89 -3.24
CA GLN A 32 -4.13 -15.64 -3.18
C GLN A 32 -3.72 -15.40 -1.72
N THR A 33 -2.64 -16.04 -1.27
CA THR A 33 -2.07 -15.87 0.08
C THR A 33 -1.70 -14.40 0.34
N GLY A 34 -2.62 -13.65 0.96
CA GLY A 34 -2.45 -12.22 1.21
C GLY A 34 -3.71 -11.47 1.67
N THR A 35 -3.55 -10.15 1.81
CA THR A 35 -4.60 -9.20 2.19
C THR A 35 -4.68 -8.06 1.18
N ILE A 36 -5.89 -7.76 0.73
CA ILE A 36 -6.19 -6.63 -0.15
C ILE A 36 -6.62 -5.44 0.71
N ILE A 37 -5.97 -4.31 0.53
CA ILE A 37 -6.28 -3.04 1.15
C ILE A 37 -6.79 -2.09 0.07
N ARG A 38 -8.00 -1.56 0.23
CA ARG A 38 -8.56 -0.55 -0.68
C ARG A 38 -8.61 0.80 0.01
N LEU A 39 -8.01 1.80 -0.60
CA LEU A 39 -7.98 3.16 -0.10
C LEU A 39 -9.10 3.97 -0.77
N LYS A 40 -9.93 4.60 0.06
CA LYS A 40 -10.94 5.58 -0.38
C LYS A 40 -10.54 6.92 0.18
N THR A 41 -9.98 7.77 -0.67
CA THR A 41 -9.66 9.15 -0.30
C THR A 41 -10.63 10.10 -0.99
N LYS A 42 -11.08 11.16 -0.31
CA LYS A 42 -12.04 12.13 -0.88
C LYS A 42 -11.50 12.88 -2.10
N LYS A 43 -10.18 12.91 -2.31
CA LYS A 43 -9.51 13.64 -3.39
C LYS A 43 -8.92 12.73 -4.47
N ILE A 44 -8.89 11.42 -4.28
CA ILE A 44 -8.12 10.53 -5.15
C ILE A 44 -8.88 9.23 -5.44
N SER A 45 -8.91 8.87 -6.73
CA SER A 45 -9.47 7.62 -7.26
C SER A 45 -8.98 6.40 -6.47
N SER A 46 -9.79 5.34 -6.41
CA SER A 46 -9.49 4.14 -5.62
C SER A 46 -8.10 3.58 -5.92
N VAL A 47 -7.33 3.35 -4.85
CA VAL A 47 -6.05 2.62 -4.89
C VAL A 47 -6.28 1.28 -4.22
N THR A 48 -5.74 0.22 -4.83
CA THR A 48 -5.73 -1.13 -4.27
C THR A 48 -4.29 -1.52 -3.98
N ILE A 49 -4.02 -1.95 -2.76
CA ILE A 49 -2.75 -2.54 -2.36
C ILE A 49 -3.01 -4.00 -2.04
N THR A 50 -2.36 -4.92 -2.74
CA THR A 50 -2.33 -6.33 -2.37
C THR A 50 -1.04 -6.61 -1.63
N THR A 51 -1.17 -7.11 -0.41
CA THR A 51 -0.05 -7.53 0.43
C THR A 51 0.00 -9.05 0.46
N TYR A 52 1.12 -9.65 0.11
CA TYR A 52 1.32 -11.10 0.14
C TYR A 52 2.01 -11.51 1.43
N ASP A 53 1.78 -12.74 1.89
CA ASP A 53 2.34 -13.25 3.15
C ASP A 53 3.88 -13.23 3.17
N ASN A 54 4.51 -13.29 2.00
CA ASN A 54 5.96 -13.17 1.82
C ASN A 54 6.49 -11.71 1.92
N GLY A 55 5.62 -10.75 2.27
CA GLY A 55 5.95 -9.33 2.39
C GLY A 55 6.02 -8.57 1.07
N THR A 56 5.64 -9.19 -0.06
CA THR A 56 5.55 -8.50 -1.34
C THR A 56 4.30 -7.62 -1.39
N LEU A 57 4.42 -6.42 -1.94
CA LEU A 57 3.30 -5.52 -2.17
C LEU A 57 3.10 -5.25 -3.66
N LEU A 58 1.83 -5.27 -4.07
CA LEU A 58 1.37 -4.81 -5.37
C LEU A 58 0.46 -3.61 -5.17
N ILE A 59 0.80 -2.47 -5.79
CA ILE A 59 -0.06 -1.27 -5.79
C ILE A 59 -0.68 -1.12 -7.16
N GLN A 60 -2.00 -1.01 -7.22
CA GLN A 60 -2.79 -0.81 -8.43
C GLN A 60 -3.65 0.44 -8.27
N SER A 61 -3.58 1.34 -9.26
CA SER A 61 -4.48 2.47 -9.36
C SER A 61 -4.69 2.84 -10.82
N LYS A 62 -5.87 3.38 -11.13
CA LYS A 62 -6.17 4.01 -12.44
C LYS A 62 -5.60 5.42 -12.55
N ASN A 63 -5.18 6.02 -11.43
CA ASN A 63 -4.67 7.39 -11.36
C ASN A 63 -3.21 7.38 -10.92
N THR A 64 -2.32 7.92 -11.77
CA THR A 64 -0.87 7.96 -11.52
C THR A 64 -0.51 8.79 -10.29
N THR A 65 -1.21 9.90 -10.04
CA THR A 65 -1.01 10.73 -8.83
C THR A 65 -1.36 9.96 -7.58
N ALA A 66 -2.45 9.19 -7.61
CA ALA A 66 -2.86 8.31 -6.51
C ALA A 66 -1.83 7.22 -6.23
N TYR A 67 -1.35 6.60 -7.30
CA TYR A 67 -0.32 5.58 -7.24
C TYR A 67 0.96 6.13 -6.59
N ASN A 68 1.45 7.28 -7.05
CA ASN A 68 2.66 7.90 -6.52
C ASN A 68 2.50 8.32 -5.06
N PHE A 69 1.38 8.95 -4.69
CA PHE A 69 1.10 9.32 -3.31
C PHE A 69 1.16 8.12 -2.37
N VAL A 70 0.44 7.03 -2.69
CA VAL A 70 0.43 5.82 -1.84
C VAL A 70 1.81 5.14 -1.84
N LYS A 71 2.47 5.06 -3.00
CA LYS A 71 3.84 4.52 -3.09
C LYS A 71 4.80 5.31 -2.20
N ASP A 72 4.71 6.63 -2.21
CA ASP A 72 5.57 7.51 -1.41
C ASP A 72 5.26 7.35 0.08
N CYS A 73 3.98 7.35 0.50
CA CYS A 73 3.60 7.07 1.90
C CYS A 73 4.23 5.77 2.43
N LEU A 74 4.18 4.69 1.63
CA LEU A 74 4.73 3.39 1.99
C LEU A 74 6.27 3.39 2.00
N LEU A 75 6.91 4.14 1.10
CA LEU A 75 8.38 4.23 1.03
C LEU A 75 8.96 5.16 2.10
N TYR A 76 8.31 6.29 2.40
CA TYR A 76 8.71 7.22 3.45
C TYR A 76 8.63 6.57 4.83
N SER A 77 7.55 5.83 5.13
CA SER A 77 7.46 5.07 6.38
C SER A 77 8.51 3.96 6.49
N ASN A 78 9.06 3.46 5.37
CA ASN A 78 10.13 2.47 5.38
C ASN A 78 11.53 3.10 5.49
N LYS A 79 11.69 4.37 5.07
CA LYS A 79 12.96 5.12 5.16
C LYS A 79 13.16 5.90 6.47
N GLY A 80 12.11 6.07 7.29
CA GLY A 80 12.19 6.71 8.61
C GLY A 80 12.88 5.88 9.72
N LEU A 81 13.81 4.98 9.35
CA LEU A 81 14.54 4.09 10.27
C LEU A 81 16.04 4.04 9.92
N LEU A 82 16.56 5.11 9.30
CA LEU A 82 17.99 5.32 9.02
C LEU A 82 18.48 6.72 9.45
N SER A 83 17.77 7.37 10.38
CA SER A 83 18.30 8.50 11.15
C SER A 83 18.68 8.04 12.54
#